data_AF-A0A9K3HW74-F1
#
_entry.id   AF-A0A9K3HW74-F1
#
_cell.length_a   1.000
_cell.length_b   1.000
_cell.length_c   1.000
_cell.angle_alpha   90.00
_cell.angle_beta   90.00
_cell.angle_gamma   90.00
#
_symmetry.space_group_name_H-M   'P 1'
#
loop_
_entity.id
_entity.type
_entity.pdbx_description
1 polymer ?
#
loop_
_entity_poly.entity_id
_entity_poly.type
_entity_poly.pdbx_seq_one_letter_code
_entity_poly.pdbx_strand_id
1 'polypeptide(L)'
;MEGLKVSEADLLVYLHPSKSKNVSQAIYNELSSMLFKYNETFDGVLLAYSASTNDELAKILPGLHPCFGVRLKAQLLLFDPKPNMILEGKVVKLGAQSIHIVVLGFSSATIIDEDIREEFDYKVKHGKELFASSVNKRHKIEIETVVRFVVKSFDEETLHLSGSLLQPNTGNVNWLDKYAEEDLVESNTKKQRDYQTTDHSKITTDDDRVKRSKKHKSSHS
;
A
#
# COMPACT_ATOMS: atom_id res chain seq x y z
N MET A 1 0.67 4.07 0.23
CA MET A 1 0.54 3.00 -0.79
C MET A 1 1.84 2.95 -1.57
N GLU A 2 2.40 1.77 -1.84
CA GLU A 2 3.78 1.62 -2.35
C GLU A 2 4.00 2.16 -3.78
N GLY A 3 2.97 2.15 -4.63
CA GLY A 3 3.07 2.62 -6.02
C GLY A 3 3.03 4.13 -6.21
N LEU A 4 3.19 4.94 -5.15
CA LEU A 4 3.19 6.41 -5.24
C LEU A 4 4.57 6.97 -4.97
N LYS A 5 5.02 7.87 -5.84
CA LYS A 5 6.35 8.52 -5.76
C LYS A 5 6.22 10.01 -5.98
N VAL A 6 6.91 10.79 -5.16
CA VAL A 6 7.14 12.22 -5.41
C VAL A 6 8.50 12.38 -6.07
N SER A 7 8.55 13.13 -7.17
CA SER A 7 9.79 13.43 -7.90
C SER A 7 9.95 14.92 -8.08
N GLU A 8 11.17 15.42 -7.83
CA GLU A 8 11.56 16.76 -8.27
C GLU A 8 12.14 16.67 -9.69
N ALA A 9 11.79 17.63 -10.55
CA ALA A 9 12.22 17.65 -11.94
C ALA A 9 12.49 19.07 -12.42
N ASP A 10 13.61 19.24 -13.14
CA ASP A 10 13.88 20.42 -13.95
C ASP A 10 13.33 20.16 -15.36
N LEU A 11 12.25 20.86 -15.74
CA LEU A 11 11.56 20.67 -17.01
C LEU A 11 11.81 21.84 -17.95
N LEU A 12 11.79 21.55 -19.25
CA LEU A 12 11.80 22.52 -20.33
C LEU A 12 10.53 22.37 -21.15
N VAL A 13 9.62 23.33 -21.05
CA VAL A 13 8.35 23.32 -21.77
C VAL A 13 8.44 24.27 -22.96
N TYR A 14 8.06 23.78 -24.14
CA TYR A 14 8.04 24.57 -25.36
C TYR A 14 6.64 25.12 -25.61
N LEU A 15 6.54 26.45 -25.71
CA LEU A 15 5.28 27.13 -25.92
C LEU A 15 5.26 27.84 -27.27
N HIS A 16 4.08 27.86 -27.88
CA HIS A 16 3.84 28.63 -29.09
C HIS A 16 3.88 30.15 -28.78
N PRO A 17 4.45 31.01 -29.64
CA PRO A 17 4.59 32.45 -29.42
C PRO A 17 3.29 33.17 -29.08
N SER A 18 2.14 32.69 -29.57
CA SER A 18 0.81 33.22 -29.23
C SER A 18 0.46 33.11 -27.74
N LYS A 19 1.16 32.25 -26.98
CA LYS A 19 0.99 32.05 -25.54
C LYS A 19 1.87 32.96 -24.68
N SER A 20 2.73 33.79 -25.28
CA SER A 20 3.66 34.70 -24.60
C SER A 20 3.00 35.67 -23.62
N LYS A 21 1.75 36.08 -23.87
CA LYS A 21 1.00 36.96 -22.96
C LYS A 21 0.54 36.26 -21.68
N ASN A 22 0.46 34.94 -21.67
CA ASN A 22 -0.01 34.16 -20.50
C ASN A 22 0.76 32.85 -20.39
N VAL A 23 2.06 32.96 -20.12
CA VAL A 23 3.00 31.84 -20.03
C VAL A 23 2.58 30.86 -18.94
N SER A 24 2.24 31.36 -17.75
CA SER A 24 1.86 30.50 -16.61
C SER A 24 0.69 29.60 -16.95
N GLN A 25 -0.40 30.15 -17.50
CA GLN A 25 -1.55 29.33 -17.92
C GLN A 25 -1.17 28.32 -18.99
N ALA A 26 -0.29 28.69 -19.93
CA ALA A 26 0.14 27.78 -20.98
C ALA A 26 0.98 26.61 -20.43
N ILE A 27 1.84 26.85 -19.44
CA ILE A 27 2.56 25.80 -18.70
C ILE A 27 1.57 24.89 -17.97
N TYR A 28 0.61 25.45 -17.23
CA TYR A 28 -0.41 24.67 -16.54
C TYR A 28 -1.24 23.82 -17.51
N ASN A 29 -1.55 24.34 -18.70
CA ASN A 29 -2.26 23.56 -19.71
C ASN A 29 -1.41 22.39 -20.23
N GLU A 30 -0.13 22.61 -20.48
CA GLU A 30 0.80 21.57 -20.94
C GLU A 30 0.94 20.46 -19.88
N LEU A 31 1.23 20.84 -18.63
CA LEU A 31 1.38 19.88 -17.53
C LEU A 31 0.07 19.15 -17.24
N SER A 32 -1.06 19.86 -17.25
CA SER A 32 -2.39 19.25 -17.06
C SER A 32 -2.74 18.27 -18.18
N SER A 33 -2.25 18.47 -19.39
CA SER A 33 -2.51 17.56 -20.52
C SER A 33 -1.87 16.17 -20.34
N MET A 34 -0.88 16.08 -19.44
CA MET A 34 -0.17 14.84 -19.09
C MET A 34 -0.78 14.12 -17.88
N LEU A 35 -1.76 14.72 -17.18
CA LEU A 35 -2.41 14.10 -16.03
C LEU A 35 -3.12 12.80 -16.44
N PHE A 36 -3.02 11.79 -15.58
CA PHE A 36 -3.60 10.45 -15.76
C PHE A 36 -3.16 9.75 -17.05
N LYS A 37 -1.97 10.07 -17.54
CA LYS A 37 -1.31 9.38 -18.66
C LYS A 37 0.06 8.91 -18.22
N TYR A 38 0.44 7.74 -18.70
CA TYR A 38 1.81 7.29 -18.56
C TYR A 38 2.73 8.22 -19.36
N ASN A 39 3.84 8.60 -18.74
CA ASN A 39 4.85 9.45 -19.36
C ASN A 39 6.20 8.75 -19.28
N GLU A 40 6.75 8.36 -20.43
CA GLU A 40 8.03 7.67 -20.54
C GLU A 40 9.20 8.48 -19.95
N THR A 41 9.14 9.81 -19.99
CA THR A 41 10.18 10.67 -19.41
C THR A 41 10.15 10.63 -17.89
N PHE A 42 8.97 10.47 -17.29
CA PHE A 42 8.79 10.41 -15.84
C PHE A 42 8.82 8.98 -15.30
N ASP A 43 8.77 7.97 -16.17
CA ASP A 43 8.63 6.54 -15.81
C ASP A 43 7.44 6.34 -14.85
N GLY A 44 6.28 6.88 -15.23
CA GLY A 44 5.08 6.79 -14.39
C GLY A 44 3.90 7.62 -14.89
N VAL A 45 2.75 7.43 -14.24
CA VAL A 45 1.52 8.18 -14.51
C VAL A 45 1.49 9.45 -13.67
N LEU A 46 1.41 10.62 -14.32
CA LEU A 46 1.34 11.89 -13.59
C LEU A 46 -0.04 12.06 -12.93
N LEU A 47 -0.09 12.13 -11.60
CA LEU A 47 -1.34 12.31 -10.84
C LEU A 47 -1.58 13.75 -10.44
N ALA A 48 -0.51 14.45 -10.07
CA ALA A 48 -0.56 15.84 -9.65
C ALA A 48 0.81 16.47 -9.86
N TYR A 49 0.83 17.79 -9.95
CA TYR A 49 2.07 18.54 -10.05
C TYR A 49 1.97 19.87 -9.33
N SER A 50 3.12 20.39 -8.94
CA SER A 50 3.33 21.78 -8.53
C SER A 50 4.53 22.29 -9.31
N ALA A 51 4.42 23.45 -9.94
CA ALA A 51 5.47 23.99 -10.80
C ALA A 51 5.72 25.46 -10.51
N SER A 52 7.00 25.84 -10.49
CA SER A 52 7.45 27.22 -10.38
C SER A 52 8.47 27.54 -11.47
N THR A 53 8.30 28.70 -12.09
CA THR A 53 9.28 29.24 -13.05
C THR A 53 10.33 30.03 -12.29
N ASN A 54 11.61 29.72 -12.53
CA ASN A 54 12.72 30.50 -11.96
C ASN A 54 13.24 31.58 -12.92
N ASP A 55 12.89 31.48 -14.21
CA ASP A 55 13.38 32.36 -15.27
C ASP A 55 12.24 33.22 -15.84
N GLU A 56 12.47 34.53 -15.91
CA GLU A 56 11.64 35.46 -16.69
C GLU A 56 11.93 35.36 -18.21
N LEU A 57 13.06 34.74 -18.59
CA LEU A 57 13.56 34.73 -19.96
C LEU A 57 13.40 33.36 -20.62
N ALA A 58 12.52 33.30 -21.62
CA ALA A 58 12.39 32.13 -22.47
C ALA A 58 13.37 32.16 -23.65
N LYS A 59 13.92 30.99 -24.02
CA LYS A 59 14.79 30.87 -25.18
C LYS A 59 13.95 30.59 -26.43
N ILE A 60 14.00 31.47 -27.43
CA ILE A 60 13.38 31.22 -28.74
C ILE A 60 14.23 30.19 -29.49
N LEU A 61 13.58 29.13 -29.98
CA LEU A 61 14.20 28.17 -30.88
C LEU A 61 13.91 28.54 -32.34
N PRO A 62 14.95 28.77 -33.16
CA PRO A 62 14.76 29.04 -34.59
C PRO A 62 14.37 27.74 -35.33
N GLY A 63 13.31 27.77 -36.13
CA GLY A 63 12.79 26.62 -36.90
C GLY A 63 11.52 26.96 -37.68
N LEU A 64 10.98 25.99 -38.44
CA LEU A 64 9.76 26.14 -39.26
C LEU A 64 8.52 26.57 -38.44
N HIS A 65 8.44 26.14 -37.18
CA HIS A 65 7.45 26.60 -36.21
C HIS A 65 8.16 27.24 -35.03
N PRO A 66 8.21 28.59 -34.93
CA PRO A 66 8.89 29.24 -33.81
C PRO A 66 8.21 28.83 -32.50
N CYS A 67 9.01 28.45 -31.51
CA CYS A 67 8.58 28.21 -30.14
C CYS A 67 9.55 28.87 -29.17
N PHE A 68 9.10 29.11 -27.94
CA PHE A 68 9.97 29.55 -26.87
C PHE A 68 9.97 28.52 -25.74
N GLY A 69 11.16 28.15 -25.28
CA GLY A 69 11.35 27.22 -24.18
C GLY A 69 11.38 27.94 -22.84
N VAL A 70 10.58 27.47 -21.89
CA VAL A 70 10.54 27.96 -20.50
C VAL A 70 11.06 26.87 -19.59
N ARG A 71 12.06 27.21 -18.76
CA ARG A 71 12.60 26.32 -17.73
C ARG A 71 11.75 26.45 -16.47
N LEU A 72 11.41 25.32 -15.86
CA LEU A 72 10.63 25.28 -14.64
C LEU A 72 11.14 24.17 -13.71
N LYS A 73 11.01 24.42 -12.41
CA LYS A 73 11.14 23.39 -11.39
C LYS A 73 9.75 22.86 -11.08
N ALA A 74 9.61 21.55 -11.08
CA ALA A 74 8.36 20.90 -10.74
C ALA A 74 8.55 19.83 -9.68
N GLN A 75 7.54 19.71 -8.81
CA GLN A 75 7.30 18.52 -8.00
C GLN A 75 6.15 17.75 -8.64
N LEU A 76 6.40 16.48 -8.94
CA LEU A 76 5.47 15.59 -9.62
C LEU A 76 5.06 14.48 -8.64
N LEU A 77 3.76 14.24 -8.50
CA LEU A 77 3.23 13.04 -7.88
C LEU A 77 2.96 12.02 -8.97
N LEU A 78 3.68 10.91 -8.93
CA LEU A 78 3.63 9.84 -9.92
C LEU A 78 3.00 8.59 -9.32
N PHE A 79 2.18 7.91 -10.10
CA PHE A 79 1.81 6.52 -9.87
C PHE A 79 2.69 5.63 -10.75
N ASP A 80 3.51 4.82 -10.09
CA ASP A 80 4.52 3.97 -10.70
C ASP A 80 4.50 2.58 -10.03
N PRO A 81 3.49 1.76 -10.33
CA PRO A 81 3.36 0.43 -9.74
C PRO A 81 4.36 -0.54 -10.38
N LYS A 82 5.27 -1.09 -9.58
CA LYS A 82 6.20 -2.13 -10.02
C LYS A 82 5.75 -3.52 -9.55
N PRO A 83 6.16 -4.60 -10.24
CA PRO A 83 5.90 -5.97 -9.77
C PRO A 83 6.34 -6.18 -8.31
N ASN A 84 5.57 -7.00 -7.59
CA ASN A 84 5.73 -7.31 -6.16
C ASN A 84 5.37 -6.19 -5.19
N MET A 85 4.98 -5.00 -5.65
CA MET A 85 4.42 -3.97 -4.77
C MET A 85 3.03 -4.35 -4.28
N ILE A 86 2.69 -3.91 -3.06
CA ILE A 86 1.36 -4.08 -2.48
C ILE A 86 0.53 -2.82 -2.72
N LEU A 87 -0.62 -3.02 -3.38
CA LEU A 87 -1.60 -1.97 -3.63
C LEU A 87 -2.93 -2.33 -2.99
N GLU A 88 -3.75 -1.31 -2.79
CA GLU A 88 -5.13 -1.46 -2.35
C GLU A 88 -6.05 -0.84 -3.38
N GLY A 89 -7.18 -1.50 -3.63
CA GLY A 89 -8.18 -1.01 -4.57
C GLY A 89 -9.56 -1.51 -4.20
N LYS A 90 -10.57 -0.85 -4.77
CA LYS A 90 -11.98 -1.16 -4.51
C LYS A 90 -12.50 -2.15 -5.55
N VAL A 91 -13.11 -3.23 -5.10
CA VAL A 91 -13.77 -4.21 -5.98
C VAL A 91 -14.98 -3.56 -6.64
N VAL A 92 -15.00 -3.56 -7.97
CA VAL A 92 -16.12 -3.01 -8.76
C VAL A 92 -16.94 -4.10 -9.44
N LYS A 93 -16.35 -5.28 -9.67
CA LYS A 93 -17.03 -6.42 -10.27
C LYS A 93 -16.37 -7.72 -9.81
N LEU A 94 -17.19 -8.75 -9.66
CA LEU A 94 -16.74 -10.11 -9.42
C LEU A 94 -17.16 -11.01 -10.59
N GLY A 95 -16.45 -12.11 -10.73
CA GLY A 95 -16.79 -13.21 -11.60
C GLY A 95 -16.27 -14.50 -10.98
N ALA A 96 -16.74 -15.64 -11.48
CA ALA A 96 -16.30 -16.94 -10.98
C ALA A 96 -14.77 -17.16 -11.11
N GLN A 97 -14.15 -16.50 -12.10
CA GLN A 97 -12.74 -16.64 -12.44
C GLN A 97 -11.94 -15.34 -12.27
N SER A 98 -12.56 -14.26 -11.76
CA SER A 98 -11.87 -12.98 -11.68
C SER A 98 -12.44 -12.03 -10.64
N ILE A 99 -11.56 -11.17 -10.13
CA ILE A 99 -11.90 -10.02 -9.29
C ILE A 99 -11.43 -8.78 -10.05
N HIS A 100 -12.36 -7.86 -10.34
CA HIS A 100 -12.06 -6.59 -11.00
C HIS A 100 -12.08 -5.46 -9.97
N ILE A 101 -11.00 -4.68 -9.97
CA ILE A 101 -10.67 -3.71 -8.94
C ILE A 101 -10.37 -2.35 -9.60
N VAL A 102 -10.71 -1.26 -8.92
CA VAL A 102 -10.25 0.08 -9.28
C VAL A 102 -9.29 0.60 -8.21
N VAL A 103 -8.10 1.01 -8.65
CA VAL A 103 -7.01 1.57 -7.82
C VAL A 103 -6.97 3.08 -8.03
N LEU A 104 -6.96 3.83 -6.92
CA LEU A 104 -6.92 5.30 -6.90
C LEU A 104 -8.02 6.00 -7.75
N GLY A 105 -9.06 5.28 -8.16
CA GLY A 105 -10.18 5.82 -8.93
C GLY A 105 -9.97 5.91 -10.44
N PHE A 106 -8.79 5.60 -10.97
CA PHE A 106 -8.50 5.74 -12.41
C PHE A 106 -7.87 4.49 -13.04
N SER A 107 -7.05 3.74 -12.31
CA SER A 107 -6.40 2.54 -12.82
C SER A 107 -7.26 1.32 -12.51
N SER A 108 -7.40 0.41 -13.47
CA SER A 108 -8.13 -0.83 -13.29
C SER A 108 -7.17 -1.98 -13.01
N ALA A 109 -7.60 -2.95 -12.22
CA ALA A 109 -6.81 -4.14 -11.91
C ALA A 109 -7.68 -5.40 -12.03
N THR A 110 -7.09 -6.49 -12.50
CA THR A 110 -7.73 -7.80 -12.54
C THR A 110 -6.87 -8.82 -11.81
N ILE A 111 -7.52 -9.62 -10.97
CA ILE A 111 -6.95 -10.82 -10.34
C ILE A 111 -7.72 -12.01 -10.91
N ILE A 112 -7.01 -12.90 -11.61
CA ILE A 112 -7.57 -14.12 -12.18
C ILE A 112 -7.56 -15.25 -11.15
N ASP A 113 -8.35 -16.30 -11.37
CA ASP A 113 -8.50 -17.42 -10.42
C ASP A 113 -7.20 -18.13 -10.08
N GLU A 114 -6.26 -18.25 -11.02
CA GLU A 114 -4.94 -18.83 -10.72
C GLU A 114 -4.11 -17.97 -9.75
N ASP A 115 -4.45 -16.69 -9.61
CA ASP A 115 -3.82 -15.75 -8.71
C ASP A 115 -4.65 -15.51 -7.42
N ILE A 116 -5.67 -16.33 -7.16
CA ILE A 116 -6.47 -16.32 -5.94
C ILE A 116 -6.11 -17.55 -5.10
N ARG A 117 -6.00 -17.40 -3.78
CA ARG A 117 -5.72 -18.54 -2.88
C ARG A 117 -6.86 -19.55 -2.95
N GLU A 118 -6.52 -20.84 -2.95
CA GLU A 118 -7.48 -21.95 -3.00
C GLU A 118 -8.49 -21.94 -1.85
N GLU A 119 -8.17 -21.27 -0.74
CA GLU A 119 -9.10 -21.10 0.38
C GLU A 119 -10.32 -20.23 0.01
N PHE A 120 -10.24 -19.38 -1.02
CA PHE A 120 -11.36 -18.53 -1.42
C PHE A 120 -12.26 -19.21 -2.44
N ASP A 121 -13.44 -19.59 -1.99
CA ASP A 121 -14.48 -20.11 -2.88
C ASP A 121 -15.33 -18.96 -3.44
N TYR A 122 -15.56 -18.98 -4.75
CA TYR A 122 -16.61 -18.18 -5.37
C TYR A 122 -17.99 -18.69 -5.00
N LYS A 123 -18.87 -17.79 -4.52
CA LYS A 123 -20.24 -18.11 -4.08
C LYS A 123 -21.22 -17.04 -4.55
N VAL A 124 -22.44 -17.47 -4.86
CA VAL A 124 -23.58 -16.57 -5.09
C VAL A 124 -24.55 -16.73 -3.92
N LYS A 125 -24.75 -15.66 -3.15
CA LYS A 125 -25.70 -15.63 -2.02
C LYS A 125 -26.72 -14.53 -2.23
N HIS A 126 -28.01 -14.89 -2.23
CA HIS A 126 -29.11 -13.94 -2.45
C HIS A 126 -28.93 -13.10 -3.74
N GLY A 127 -28.41 -13.73 -4.80
CA GLY A 127 -28.11 -13.06 -6.07
C GLY A 127 -26.86 -12.16 -6.05
N LYS A 128 -26.10 -12.13 -4.95
CA LYS A 128 -24.84 -11.38 -4.85
C LYS A 128 -23.64 -12.32 -4.93
N GLU A 129 -22.72 -11.98 -5.82
CA GLU A 129 -21.45 -12.66 -6.02
C GLU A 129 -20.48 -12.27 -4.90
N LEU A 130 -19.73 -13.23 -4.38
CA LEU A 130 -18.68 -13.00 -3.39
C LEU A 130 -17.64 -14.12 -3.39
N PHE A 131 -16.42 -13.80 -2.98
CA PHE A 131 -15.43 -14.80 -2.57
C PHE A 131 -15.44 -14.91 -1.06
N ALA A 132 -15.45 -16.13 -0.52
CA ALA A 132 -15.39 -16.37 0.93
C ALA A 132 -14.34 -17.41 1.26
N SER A 133 -13.48 -17.11 2.22
CA SER A 133 -12.51 -18.05 2.73
C SER A 133 -13.21 -19.25 3.39
N SER A 134 -12.79 -20.45 3.02
CA SER A 134 -13.19 -21.73 3.61
C SER A 134 -12.58 -21.92 4.99
N VAL A 135 -11.40 -21.32 5.23
CA VAL A 135 -10.68 -21.34 6.51
C VAL A 135 -11.28 -20.34 7.49
N ASN A 136 -11.52 -19.09 7.05
CA ASN A 136 -12.13 -18.06 7.90
C ASN A 136 -13.37 -17.45 7.25
N LYS A 137 -14.55 -17.87 7.71
CA LYS A 137 -15.85 -17.41 7.16
C LYS A 137 -16.09 -15.89 7.26
N ARG A 138 -15.30 -15.16 8.05
CA ARG A 138 -15.36 -13.69 8.14
C ARG A 138 -14.52 -13.01 7.06
N HIS A 139 -13.54 -13.69 6.46
CA HIS A 139 -12.76 -13.17 5.35
C HIS A 139 -13.54 -13.32 4.05
N LYS A 140 -14.18 -12.23 3.63
CA LYS A 140 -15.01 -12.19 2.42
C LYS A 140 -14.58 -11.04 1.53
N ILE A 141 -14.66 -11.25 0.23
CA ILE A 141 -14.45 -10.22 -0.79
C ILE A 141 -15.77 -10.07 -1.54
N GLU A 142 -16.40 -8.92 -1.35
CA GLU A 142 -17.67 -8.54 -1.97
C GLU A 142 -17.45 -7.28 -2.83
N ILE A 143 -18.37 -6.97 -3.74
CA ILE A 143 -18.35 -5.68 -4.45
C ILE A 143 -18.32 -4.55 -3.41
N GLU A 144 -17.61 -3.46 -3.72
CA GLU A 144 -17.31 -2.32 -2.85
C GLU A 144 -16.26 -2.57 -1.75
N THR A 145 -15.81 -3.82 -1.56
CA THR A 145 -14.73 -4.13 -0.61
C THR A 145 -13.41 -3.53 -1.08
N VAL A 146 -12.61 -2.99 -0.16
CA VAL A 146 -11.21 -2.65 -0.44
C VAL A 146 -10.34 -3.89 -0.25
N VAL A 147 -9.63 -4.27 -1.30
CA VAL A 147 -8.77 -5.45 -1.35
C VAL A 147 -7.32 -5.00 -1.47
N ARG A 148 -6.47 -5.56 -0.61
CA ARG A 148 -5.01 -5.49 -0.68
C ARG A 148 -4.51 -6.63 -1.56
N PHE A 149 -3.70 -6.34 -2.56
CA PHE A 149 -3.18 -7.32 -3.51
C PHE A 149 -1.75 -6.98 -3.93
N VAL A 150 -1.04 -7.96 -4.48
CA VAL A 150 0.32 -7.81 -5.00
C VAL A 150 0.25 -7.56 -6.50
N VAL A 151 0.99 -6.57 -6.99
CA VAL A 151 1.11 -6.29 -8.44
C VAL A 151 1.95 -7.37 -9.12
N LYS A 152 1.45 -7.95 -10.21
CA LYS A 152 2.22 -8.83 -11.10
C LYS A 152 2.78 -8.08 -12.29
N SER A 153 1.97 -7.25 -12.91
CA SER A 153 2.36 -6.42 -14.06
C SER A 153 1.49 -5.18 -14.16
N PHE A 154 1.98 -4.19 -14.89
CA PHE A 154 1.28 -2.95 -15.23
C PHE A 154 1.40 -2.71 -16.73
N ASP A 155 0.28 -2.46 -17.37
CA ASP A 155 0.18 -2.05 -18.77
C ASP A 155 0.13 -0.52 -18.81
N GLU A 156 1.18 0.07 -19.38
CA GLU A 156 1.38 1.52 -19.45
C GLU A 156 0.42 2.21 -20.42
N GLU A 157 -0.10 1.50 -21.43
CA GLU A 157 -1.02 2.06 -22.42
C GLU A 157 -2.45 2.09 -21.88
N THR A 158 -2.89 0.98 -21.28
CA THR A 158 -4.26 0.84 -20.76
C THR A 158 -4.41 1.25 -19.30
N LEU A 159 -3.28 1.49 -18.62
CA LEU A 159 -3.19 1.72 -17.17
C LEU A 159 -3.83 0.57 -16.36
N HIS A 160 -3.72 -0.65 -16.89
CA HIS A 160 -4.29 -1.85 -16.30
C HIS A 160 -3.25 -2.63 -15.50
N LEU A 161 -3.65 -3.14 -14.35
CA LEU A 161 -2.81 -3.96 -13.47
C LEU A 161 -3.26 -5.42 -13.53
N SER A 162 -2.29 -6.34 -13.61
CA SER A 162 -2.52 -7.72 -13.18
C SER A 162 -2.12 -7.83 -11.72
N GLY A 163 -2.98 -8.44 -10.90
CA GLY A 163 -2.76 -8.56 -9.46
C GLY A 163 -2.81 -10.01 -8.96
N SER A 164 -2.36 -10.22 -7.73
CA SER A 164 -2.39 -11.52 -7.04
C SER A 164 -2.80 -11.41 -5.59
N LEU A 165 -3.59 -12.39 -5.15
CA LEU A 165 -3.93 -12.64 -3.76
C LEU A 165 -3.19 -13.84 -3.17
N LEU A 166 -2.19 -14.42 -3.84
CA LEU A 166 -1.55 -15.65 -3.34
C LEU A 166 -0.82 -15.47 -1.99
N GLN A 167 -0.37 -14.25 -1.67
CA GLN A 167 0.34 -13.99 -0.41
C GLN A 167 -0.61 -13.86 0.79
N PRO A 168 -0.27 -14.37 2.00
CA PRO A 168 -1.17 -14.39 3.16
C PRO A 168 -1.68 -13.00 3.62
N ASN A 169 -0.89 -11.95 3.41
CA ASN A 169 -1.21 -10.57 3.77
C ASN A 169 -2.09 -9.83 2.74
N THR A 170 -2.76 -10.56 1.85
CA THR A 170 -3.64 -10.01 0.80
C THR A 170 -5.09 -10.48 0.96
N GLY A 171 -6.03 -9.75 0.38
CA GLY A 171 -7.48 -9.96 0.49
C GLY A 171 -8.20 -8.73 1.06
N ASN A 172 -9.36 -8.92 1.69
CA ASN A 172 -10.12 -7.82 2.30
C ASN A 172 -9.33 -7.10 3.40
N VAL A 173 -9.06 -5.80 3.19
CA VAL A 173 -8.28 -4.94 4.10
C VAL A 173 -8.87 -4.91 5.51
N ASN A 174 -10.18 -4.71 5.63
CA ASN A 174 -10.85 -4.62 6.93
C ASN A 174 -10.73 -5.91 7.76
N TRP A 175 -10.59 -7.06 7.11
CA TRP A 175 -10.35 -8.32 7.79
C TRP A 175 -8.88 -8.47 8.17
N LEU A 176 -7.97 -8.15 7.25
CA LEU A 176 -6.52 -8.23 7.47
C LEU A 176 -6.06 -7.37 8.65
N ASP A 177 -6.54 -6.12 8.70
CA ASP A 177 -6.11 -5.18 9.73
C ASP A 177 -6.65 -5.58 11.12
N LYS A 178 -7.89 -6.11 11.21
CA LYS A 178 -8.45 -6.65 12.46
C LYS A 178 -7.70 -7.89 12.96
N TYR A 179 -7.36 -8.81 12.05
CA TYR A 179 -6.64 -10.03 12.42
C TYR A 179 -5.22 -9.71 12.90
N ALA A 180 -4.56 -8.73 12.28
CA ALA A 180 -3.26 -8.24 12.74
C ALA A 180 -3.33 -7.68 14.17
N GLU A 181 -4.41 -6.97 14.53
CA GLU A 181 -4.63 -6.50 15.90
C GLU A 181 -4.86 -7.66 16.89
N GLU A 182 -5.65 -8.66 16.52
CA GLU A 182 -5.92 -9.85 17.36
C GLU A 182 -4.64 -10.65 17.65
N ASP A 183 -3.77 -10.87 16.65
CA ASP A 183 -2.47 -11.54 16.82
C ASP A 183 -1.52 -10.76 17.76
N LEU A 184 -1.54 -9.42 17.70
CA LEU A 184 -0.77 -8.56 18.61
C LEU A 184 -1.28 -8.62 20.05
N VAL A 185 -2.60 -8.70 20.24
CA VAL A 185 -3.20 -8.83 21.58
C VAL A 185 -2.89 -10.21 22.16
N GLU A 186 -3.02 -11.30 21.38
CA GLU A 186 -2.71 -12.65 21.86
C GLU A 186 -1.23 -12.81 22.22
N SER A 187 -0.32 -12.26 21.42
CA SER A 187 1.12 -12.31 21.68
C SER A 187 1.53 -11.49 22.92
N ASN A 188 0.89 -10.34 23.16
CA ASN A 188 1.06 -9.59 24.41
C ASN A 188 0.48 -10.33 25.62
N THR A 189 -0.66 -11.00 25.47
CA THR A 189 -1.28 -11.79 26.54
C THR A 189 -0.43 -13.02 26.89
N LYS A 190 0.18 -13.68 25.91
CA LYS A 190 1.15 -14.78 26.13
C LYS A 190 2.39 -14.30 26.87
N LYS A 191 3.00 -13.17 26.46
CA LYS A 191 4.13 -12.57 27.19
C LYS A 191 3.78 -12.24 28.64
N GLN A 192 2.59 -11.70 28.91
CA GLN A 192 2.15 -11.38 30.27
C GLN A 192 1.96 -12.64 31.15
N ARG A 193 1.51 -13.75 30.57
CA ARG A 193 1.41 -15.05 31.27
C ARG A 193 2.79 -15.65 31.56
N ASP A 194 3.75 -15.50 30.66
CA ASP A 194 5.13 -15.97 30.89
C ASP A 194 5.83 -15.17 32.02
N TYR A 195 5.54 -13.86 32.14
CA TYR A 195 5.99 -13.07 33.30
C TYR A 195 5.34 -13.52 34.62
N GLN A 196 4.06 -13.92 34.62
CA GLN A 196 3.40 -14.44 35.84
C GLN A 196 3.82 -15.87 36.21
N THR A 197 4.31 -16.67 35.26
CA THR A 197 4.73 -18.06 35.54
C THR A 197 6.15 -18.12 36.13
N THR A 198 6.95 -17.06 35.94
CA THR A 198 8.32 -17.01 36.48
C THR A 198 8.37 -16.58 37.96
N ASP A 199 7.39 -15.80 38.43
CA ASP A 199 7.34 -15.30 39.82
C ASP A 199 6.72 -16.28 40.84
N HIS A 200 6.03 -17.33 40.40
CA HIS A 200 5.43 -18.32 41.31
C HIS A 200 6.34 -19.50 41.71
N SER A 201 7.63 -19.49 41.34
CA SER A 201 8.61 -20.50 41.78
C SER A 201 9.46 -20.10 42.98
N LYS A 202 9.20 -18.94 43.61
CA LYS A 202 9.88 -18.51 44.84
C LYS A 202 8.88 -18.01 45.88
N ILE A 203 8.11 -18.89 46.51
CA ILE A 203 7.61 -18.75 47.90
C ILE A 203 7.13 -20.14 48.33
N THR A 204 7.85 -20.74 49.26
CA THR A 204 7.45 -21.73 50.29
C THR A 204 8.75 -22.44 50.70
N THR A 205 9.44 -21.96 51.72
CA THR A 205 9.19 -22.44 53.08
C THR A 205 10.01 -21.58 54.03
N ASP A 206 9.35 -20.88 54.93
CA ASP A 206 9.92 -20.47 56.21
C ASP A 206 8.78 -19.96 57.09
N ASP A 207 8.29 -20.81 58.00
CA ASP A 207 7.96 -20.38 59.36
C ASP A 207 7.82 -21.60 60.27
N ASP A 208 8.71 -21.75 61.24
CA ASP A 208 8.28 -21.72 62.65
C ASP A 208 9.45 -21.74 63.65
N ARG A 209 9.43 -20.72 64.51
CA ARG A 209 9.70 -20.73 65.97
C ARG A 209 11.14 -20.71 66.52
N VAL A 210 11.45 -19.51 66.99
CA VAL A 210 12.39 -19.16 68.07
C VAL A 210 12.00 -19.81 69.42
N LYS A 211 12.93 -20.51 70.08
CA LYS A 211 13.44 -20.19 71.45
C LYS A 211 14.42 -21.22 72.04
N ARG A 212 15.50 -20.65 72.61
CA ARG A 212 16.27 -21.05 73.83
C ARG A 212 17.45 -22.04 73.71
N SER A 213 18.63 -21.43 73.65
CA SER A 213 19.73 -21.47 74.64
C SER A 213 20.31 -22.80 75.17
N LYS A 214 21.65 -22.86 75.03
CA LYS A 214 22.70 -23.39 75.94
C LYS A 214 23.19 -24.84 75.79
N LYS A 215 24.49 -24.88 75.39
CA LYS A 215 25.64 -25.61 75.98
C LYS A 215 25.83 -27.13 75.72
N HIS A 216 26.99 -27.38 75.12
CA HIS A 216 28.03 -28.36 75.45
C HIS A 216 27.97 -29.83 74.98
N LYS A 217 29.11 -30.19 74.35
CA LYS A 217 29.97 -31.38 74.52
C LYS A 217 29.63 -32.70 73.78
N SER A 218 30.44 -32.94 72.74
CA SER A 218 31.45 -34.01 72.59
C SER A 218 31.07 -35.49 72.38
N SER A 219 31.99 -36.14 71.65
CA SER A 219 32.34 -37.58 71.51
C SER A 219 31.37 -38.47 70.72
N HIS A 220 31.78 -39.04 69.58
CA HIS A 220 32.74 -40.14 69.30
C HIS A 220 32.10 -41.54 69.40
N SER A 221 32.34 -42.30 68.32
CA SER A 221 32.17 -43.75 68.10
C SER A 221 30.76 -44.26 67.82
#